data_AF-A0A6P1U6C8-F1
#
_entry.id   AF-A0A6P1U6C8-F1
#
_cell.length_a   1.000
_cell.length_b   1.000
_cell.length_c   1.000
_cell.angle_alpha   90.00
_cell.angle_beta   90.00
_cell.angle_gamma   90.00
#
_symmetry.space_group_name_H-M   'P 1'
#
loop_
_entity.id
_entity.type
_entity.pdbx_description
1 polymer ?
#
loop_
_entity_poly.entity_id
_entity_poly.type
_entity_poly.pdbx_seq_one_letter_code
_entity_poly.pdbx_strand_id
1 'polypeptide(L)'
;MTTSIDFSSRRHRHTSAAALLVTLALAACTTAPVTPRPAPPVSQPDSPAPVILDKGDPQQRFDQAMSLWQQAQVAEAEAALVSLVEDFPDHTGPWTNLGILYAKSNRRDQAIGALLKAVSLKNDNALALNWLGILYRETGDLGRARVAYERALKADPNYALAHYNLGILFDAHLKRPADALNHYREYLRLGHADDLKVMAWVAEIEASLPAEAAPVTDNHEATP
;
A
#
# COMPACT_ATOMS: atom_id res chain seq x y z
N MET A 1 -23.19 43.74 23.83
CA MET A 1 -23.96 42.85 24.71
C MET A 1 -23.00 41.81 25.27
N THR A 2 -22.54 42.06 26.48
CA THR A 2 -21.49 41.34 27.22
C THR A 2 -22.12 40.49 28.31
N THR A 3 -21.69 39.25 28.45
CA THR A 3 -21.89 38.48 29.70
C THR A 3 -20.68 37.57 29.93
N SER A 4 -19.67 38.13 30.59
CA SER A 4 -18.72 37.36 31.41
C SER A 4 -19.42 36.99 32.71
N ILE A 5 -19.28 35.73 33.16
CA ILE A 5 -19.65 35.33 34.51
C ILE A 5 -18.36 35.22 35.31
N ASP A 6 -18.30 36.04 36.35
CA ASP A 6 -17.20 36.22 37.29
C ASP A 6 -17.37 35.34 38.55
N PHE A 7 -16.24 35.13 39.21
CA PHE A 7 -15.97 34.54 40.51
C PHE A 7 -17.03 34.78 41.59
N SER A 8 -17.22 33.81 42.48
CA SER A 8 -17.01 34.10 43.91
C SER A 8 -16.81 32.84 44.75
N SER A 9 -15.66 32.83 45.42
CA SER A 9 -15.40 32.09 46.64
C SER A 9 -16.42 32.45 47.73
N ARG A 10 -16.74 31.51 48.63
CA ARG A 10 -17.04 31.84 50.03
C ARG A 10 -16.68 30.68 50.96
N ARG A 11 -15.55 30.85 51.65
CA ARG A 11 -15.30 30.24 52.97
C ARG A 11 -16.28 30.82 53.99
N HIS A 12 -16.62 30.04 55.00
CA HIS A 12 -17.05 30.39 56.39
C HIS A 12 -17.96 29.26 56.89
N ARG A 13 -17.95 28.80 58.14
CA ARG A 13 -17.34 29.23 59.41
C ARG A 13 -17.39 28.03 60.37
N HIS A 14 -16.48 28.04 61.32
CA HIS A 14 -16.52 27.25 62.55
C HIS A 14 -17.78 27.54 63.38
N THR A 15 -18.34 26.50 64.00
CA THR A 15 -19.04 26.62 65.29
C THR A 15 -18.74 25.40 66.14
N SER A 16 -17.96 25.63 67.19
CA SER A 16 -17.78 24.74 68.33
C SER A 16 -19.10 24.65 69.13
N ALA A 17 -19.44 23.45 69.61
CA ALA A 17 -20.36 23.28 70.73
C ALA A 17 -19.81 22.19 71.64
N ALA A 18 -19.44 22.60 72.85
CA ALA A 18 -19.04 21.75 73.96
C ALA A 18 -20.28 21.10 74.59
N ALA A 19 -20.16 19.85 75.03
CA ALA A 19 -21.10 19.24 75.97
C ALA A 19 -20.33 18.36 76.97
N LEU A 20 -20.75 18.48 78.23
CA LEU A 20 -20.11 18.03 79.47
C LEU A 20 -20.04 16.50 79.65
N LEU A 21 -18.88 16.07 80.17
CA LEU A 21 -18.62 15.13 81.29
C LEU A 21 -19.72 14.16 81.73
N VAL A 22 -19.42 12.85 81.70
CA VAL A 22 -19.52 11.93 82.85
C VAL A 22 -18.43 10.86 82.75
N THR A 23 -17.60 10.77 83.80
CA THR A 23 -16.57 9.75 84.01
C THR A 23 -17.17 8.48 84.62
N LEU A 24 -16.88 7.31 84.04
CA LEU A 24 -16.94 6.04 84.77
C LEU A 24 -15.73 5.19 84.37
N ALA A 25 -14.83 5.00 85.32
CA ALA A 25 -13.65 4.16 85.18
C ALA A 25 -14.04 2.69 85.27
N LEU A 26 -13.78 1.94 84.20
CA LEU A 26 -13.69 0.49 84.23
C LEU A 26 -12.32 0.10 83.67
N ALA A 27 -11.53 -0.54 84.52
CA ALA A 27 -10.26 -1.13 84.16
C ALA A 27 -10.50 -2.24 83.13
N ALA A 28 -10.02 -2.03 81.91
CA ALA A 28 -9.90 -3.06 80.89
C ALA A 28 -8.42 -3.20 80.53
N CYS A 29 -7.89 -4.41 80.70
CA CYS A 29 -6.52 -4.77 80.34
C CYS A 29 -6.23 -4.34 78.89
N THR A 30 -5.25 -3.45 78.70
CA THR A 30 -4.78 -3.05 77.37
C THR A 30 -3.93 -4.18 76.79
N THR A 31 -4.48 -4.99 75.90
CA THR A 31 -3.65 -5.71 74.93
C THR A 31 -3.20 -4.69 73.89
N ALA A 32 -1.88 -4.58 73.68
CA ALA A 32 -1.33 -3.71 72.64
C ALA A 32 -1.92 -4.11 71.28
N PRO A 33 -2.29 -3.15 70.40
CA PRO A 33 -2.74 -3.48 69.07
C PRO A 33 -1.58 -4.12 68.30
N VAL A 34 -1.73 -5.39 67.92
CA VAL A 34 -0.86 -6.02 66.94
C VAL A 34 -1.20 -5.37 65.60
N THR A 35 -0.38 -4.43 65.15
CA THR A 35 -0.46 -3.92 63.78
C THR A 35 -0.17 -5.09 62.84
N PRO A 36 -1.08 -5.47 61.93
CA PRO A 36 -0.76 -6.46 60.92
C PRO A 36 0.41 -5.95 60.09
N ARG A 37 1.45 -6.78 59.98
CA ARG A 37 2.61 -6.52 59.12
C ARG A 37 2.08 -6.26 57.69
N PRO A 38 2.49 -5.18 57.01
CA PRO A 38 2.10 -4.95 55.63
C PRO A 38 2.48 -6.19 54.81
N ALA A 39 1.52 -6.72 54.05
CA ALA A 39 1.77 -7.81 53.14
C ALA A 39 2.93 -7.41 52.22
N PRO A 40 3.88 -8.32 51.91
CA PRO A 40 4.88 -8.05 50.90
C PRO A 40 4.16 -7.64 49.60
N PRO A 41 4.72 -6.73 48.79
CA PRO A 41 4.13 -6.39 47.50
C PRO A 41 3.88 -7.68 46.74
N VAL A 42 2.63 -7.90 46.35
CA VAL A 42 2.27 -9.01 45.47
C VAL A 42 2.99 -8.73 44.17
N SER A 43 4.10 -9.44 43.93
CA SER A 43 4.75 -9.45 42.62
C SER A 43 3.68 -9.86 41.62
N GLN A 44 3.35 -8.96 40.69
CA GLN A 44 2.52 -9.35 39.55
C GLN A 44 3.20 -10.54 38.87
N PRO A 45 2.47 -11.60 38.51
CA PRO A 45 3.07 -12.68 37.73
C PRO A 45 3.70 -12.03 36.50
N ASP A 46 5.00 -12.31 36.30
CA ASP A 46 5.74 -11.83 35.14
C ASP A 46 4.89 -12.09 33.90
N SER A 47 4.47 -11.01 33.24
CA SER A 47 3.82 -11.15 31.94
C SER A 47 4.83 -11.89 31.05
N PRO A 48 4.47 -13.06 30.49
CA PRO A 48 5.43 -13.82 29.71
C PRO A 48 5.99 -12.90 28.63
N ALA A 49 7.32 -12.85 28.52
CA ALA A 49 7.98 -12.13 27.44
C ALA A 49 7.33 -12.56 26.11
N PRO A 50 7.14 -11.65 25.14
CA PRO A 50 6.53 -12.00 23.87
C PRO A 50 7.23 -13.24 23.32
N VAL A 51 6.48 -14.31 23.10
CA VAL A 51 7.02 -15.48 22.40
C VAL A 51 7.34 -15.00 21.01
N ILE A 52 8.62 -14.73 20.74
CA ILE A 52 9.10 -14.54 19.38
C ILE A 52 8.99 -15.93 18.75
N LEU A 53 7.84 -16.20 18.15
CA LEU A 53 7.66 -17.38 17.32
C LEU A 53 8.68 -17.26 16.19
N ASP A 54 9.55 -18.25 16.07
CA ASP A 54 10.40 -18.37 14.90
C ASP A 54 9.50 -18.63 13.68
N LYS A 55 9.30 -17.59 12.87
CA LYS A 55 8.46 -17.62 11.67
C LYS A 55 9.20 -18.20 10.45
N GLY A 56 10.45 -18.63 10.63
CA GLY A 56 11.33 -19.09 9.56
C GLY A 56 11.83 -17.95 8.67
N ASP A 57 12.60 -18.31 7.63
CA ASP A 57 13.14 -17.34 6.68
C ASP A 57 12.06 -16.91 5.65
N PRO A 58 11.78 -15.60 5.50
CA PRO A 58 10.75 -15.11 4.58
C PRO A 58 11.09 -15.37 3.10
N GLN A 59 12.37 -15.36 2.72
CA GLN A 59 12.77 -15.61 1.33
C GLN A 59 12.54 -17.07 0.96
N GLN A 60 12.94 -18.01 1.80
CA GLN A 60 12.71 -19.44 1.59
C GLN A 60 11.22 -19.78 1.50
N ARG A 61 10.40 -19.21 2.39
CA ARG A 61 8.94 -19.38 2.34
C ARG A 61 8.35 -18.79 1.05
N PHE A 62 8.87 -17.66 0.60
CA PHE A 62 8.44 -17.04 -0.65
C PHE A 62 8.83 -17.89 -1.87
N ASP A 63 10.05 -18.42 -1.92
CA ASP A 63 10.51 -19.31 -2.99
C ASP A 63 9.65 -20.58 -3.06
N GLN A 64 9.26 -21.14 -1.91
CA GLN A 64 8.32 -22.25 -1.84
C GLN A 64 6.95 -21.89 -2.42
N ALA A 65 6.41 -20.72 -2.07
CA ALA A 65 5.13 -20.25 -2.62
C ALA A 65 5.20 -20.07 -4.14
N MET A 66 6.32 -19.56 -4.67
CA MET A 66 6.53 -19.44 -6.11
C MET A 66 6.65 -20.80 -6.80
N SER A 67 7.27 -21.80 -6.15
CA SER A 67 7.33 -23.17 -6.65
C SER A 67 5.95 -23.83 -6.74
N LEU A 68 5.09 -23.65 -5.72
CA LEU A 68 3.69 -24.09 -5.76
C LEU A 68 2.94 -23.45 -6.93
N TRP A 69 3.15 -22.15 -7.16
CA TRP A 69 2.50 -21.46 -8.27
C TRP A 69 2.97 -22.01 -9.63
N GLN A 70 4.27 -22.24 -9.82
CA GLN A 70 4.80 -22.85 -11.05
C GLN A 70 4.24 -24.26 -11.31
N GLN A 71 3.93 -25.00 -10.25
CA GLN A 71 3.30 -26.33 -10.32
C GLN A 71 1.77 -26.27 -10.51
N ALA A 72 1.21 -25.08 -10.79
CA ALA A 72 -0.23 -24.84 -10.90
C ALA A 72 -1.04 -25.13 -9.62
N GLN A 73 -0.38 -25.25 -8.47
CA GLN A 73 -0.99 -25.38 -7.14
C GLN A 73 -1.36 -23.98 -6.62
N VAL A 74 -2.28 -23.32 -7.32
CA VAL A 74 -2.58 -21.89 -7.13
C VAL A 74 -3.20 -21.61 -5.76
N ALA A 75 -4.02 -22.52 -5.23
CA ALA A 75 -4.67 -22.34 -3.93
C ALA A 75 -3.64 -22.42 -2.79
N GLU A 76 -2.71 -23.36 -2.86
CA GLU A 76 -1.62 -23.54 -1.90
C GLU A 76 -0.62 -22.39 -1.98
N ALA A 77 -0.29 -21.93 -3.20
CA ALA A 77 0.55 -20.75 -3.40
C ALA A 77 -0.09 -19.50 -2.78
N GLU A 78 -1.39 -19.28 -2.99
CA GLU A 78 -2.13 -18.18 -2.38
C GLU A 78 -2.08 -18.27 -0.85
N ALA A 79 -2.40 -19.43 -0.26
CA ALA A 79 -2.38 -19.62 1.18
C ALA A 79 -0.98 -19.34 1.78
N ALA A 80 0.07 -19.81 1.11
CA ALA A 80 1.46 -19.55 1.51
C ALA A 80 1.81 -18.06 1.45
N LEU A 81 1.39 -17.35 0.40
CA LEU A 81 1.61 -15.91 0.26
C LEU A 81 0.80 -15.09 1.27
N VAL A 82 -0.45 -15.49 1.59
CA VAL A 82 -1.27 -14.87 2.64
C VAL A 82 -0.58 -14.99 3.99
N SER A 83 -0.14 -16.20 4.35
CA SER A 83 0.61 -16.42 5.58
C SER A 83 1.90 -15.60 5.64
N LEU A 84 2.61 -15.43 4.51
CA LEU A 84 3.81 -14.58 4.43
C LEU A 84 3.53 -13.11 4.70
N VAL A 85 2.44 -12.54 4.17
CA VAL A 85 2.13 -11.12 4.39
C VAL A 85 1.61 -10.83 5.80
N GLU A 86 1.01 -11.82 6.46
CA GLU A 86 0.65 -11.75 7.88
C GLU A 86 1.90 -11.79 8.76
N ASP A 87 2.84 -12.68 8.43
CA ASP A 87 4.02 -12.88 9.25
C ASP A 87 5.09 -11.82 9.05
N PHE A 88 5.24 -11.34 7.82
CA PHE A 88 6.25 -10.37 7.41
C PHE A 88 5.64 -9.27 6.54
N PRO A 89 4.83 -8.37 7.12
CA PRO A 89 4.02 -7.40 6.38
C PRO A 89 4.81 -6.36 5.57
N ASP A 90 6.12 -6.24 5.82
CA ASP A 90 7.00 -5.29 5.13
C ASP A 90 7.75 -5.90 3.94
N HIS A 91 7.62 -7.21 3.67
CA HIS A 91 8.19 -7.82 2.47
C HIS A 91 7.31 -7.53 1.25
N THR A 92 7.86 -6.80 0.28
CA THR A 92 7.13 -6.36 -0.92
C THR A 92 6.78 -7.50 -1.88
N GLY A 93 7.63 -8.52 -1.98
CA GLY A 93 7.49 -9.64 -2.93
C GLY A 93 6.16 -10.38 -2.79
N PRO A 94 5.80 -10.86 -1.60
CA PRO A 94 4.52 -11.53 -1.35
C PRO A 94 3.29 -10.67 -1.70
N TRP A 95 3.26 -9.40 -1.30
CA TRP A 95 2.18 -8.48 -1.66
C TRP A 95 2.01 -8.29 -3.17
N THR A 96 3.13 -8.17 -3.89
CA THR A 96 3.10 -8.04 -5.35
C THR A 96 2.47 -9.28 -5.99
N ASN A 97 2.88 -10.46 -5.55
CA ASN A 97 2.43 -11.73 -6.13
C ASN A 97 0.98 -12.07 -5.75
N LEU A 98 0.54 -11.77 -4.52
CA LEU A 98 -0.89 -11.83 -4.16
C LEU A 98 -1.72 -10.93 -5.06
N GLY A 99 -1.27 -9.70 -5.29
CA GLY A 99 -1.92 -8.77 -6.20
C GLY A 99 -2.15 -9.34 -7.60
N ILE A 100 -1.10 -9.95 -8.17
CA ILE A 100 -1.15 -10.58 -9.50
C ILE A 100 -2.07 -11.79 -9.50
N LEU A 101 -1.98 -12.65 -8.47
CA LEU A 101 -2.81 -13.84 -8.34
C LEU A 101 -4.29 -13.45 -8.23
N TYR A 102 -4.63 -12.50 -7.38
CA TYR A 102 -5.98 -11.95 -7.26
C TYR A 102 -6.49 -11.35 -8.56
N ALA A 103 -5.66 -10.59 -9.29
CA ALA A 103 -6.02 -10.05 -10.59
C ALA A 103 -6.38 -11.17 -11.59
N LYS A 104 -5.54 -12.21 -11.67
CA LYS A 104 -5.78 -13.38 -12.55
C LYS A 104 -7.02 -14.19 -12.16
N SER A 105 -7.40 -14.18 -10.87
CA SER A 105 -8.65 -14.79 -10.38
C SER A 105 -9.85 -13.85 -10.42
N ASN A 106 -9.76 -12.70 -11.08
CA ASN A 106 -10.83 -11.68 -11.15
C ASN A 106 -11.28 -11.13 -9.77
N ARG A 107 -10.44 -11.26 -8.73
CA ARG A 107 -10.65 -10.73 -7.38
C ARG A 107 -10.08 -9.31 -7.30
N ARG A 108 -10.73 -8.40 -8.03
CA ARG A 108 -10.18 -7.08 -8.35
C ARG A 108 -9.84 -6.22 -7.13
N ASP A 109 -10.74 -6.11 -6.16
CA ASP A 109 -10.52 -5.22 -5.01
C ASP A 109 -9.37 -5.71 -4.13
N GLN A 110 -9.26 -7.03 -3.94
CA GLN A 110 -8.14 -7.66 -3.25
C GLN A 110 -6.82 -7.43 -4.02
N ALA A 111 -6.86 -7.53 -5.34
CA ALA A 111 -5.70 -7.27 -6.19
C ALA A 111 -5.19 -5.83 -6.04
N ILE A 112 -6.09 -4.84 -6.12
CA ILE A 112 -5.75 -3.43 -5.95
C ILE A 112 -5.18 -3.20 -4.54
N GLY A 113 -5.80 -3.75 -3.50
CA GLY A 113 -5.33 -3.61 -2.11
C GLY A 113 -3.90 -4.15 -1.92
N ALA A 114 -3.65 -5.37 -2.41
CA ALA A 114 -2.33 -6.00 -2.30
C ALA A 114 -1.25 -5.25 -3.10
N LEU A 115 -1.55 -4.82 -4.32
CA LEU A 115 -0.60 -4.05 -5.15
C LEU A 115 -0.32 -2.66 -4.58
N LEU A 116 -1.34 -1.97 -4.03
CA LEU A 116 -1.13 -0.69 -3.34
C LEU A 116 -0.27 -0.86 -2.11
N LYS A 117 -0.43 -1.95 -1.35
CA LYS A 117 0.45 -2.27 -0.23
C LYS A 117 1.89 -2.51 -0.71
N ALA A 118 2.09 -3.27 -1.78
CA ALA A 118 3.41 -3.47 -2.38
C ALA A 118 4.07 -2.14 -2.81
N VAL A 119 3.32 -1.26 -3.47
CA VAL A 119 3.80 0.07 -3.88
C VAL A 119 4.05 1.00 -2.69
N SER A 120 3.33 0.84 -1.58
CA SER A 120 3.59 1.62 -0.36
C SER A 120 4.92 1.24 0.32
N LEU A 121 5.32 -0.03 0.22
CA LEU A 121 6.58 -0.55 0.75
C LEU A 121 7.75 -0.25 -0.19
N LYS A 122 7.52 -0.35 -1.50
CA LYS A 122 8.49 -0.06 -2.55
C LYS A 122 7.85 0.76 -3.67
N ASN A 123 8.07 2.07 -3.62
CA ASN A 123 7.40 3.04 -4.48
C ASN A 123 7.74 2.94 -5.98
N ASP A 124 8.84 2.26 -6.30
CA ASP A 124 9.43 2.02 -7.62
C ASP A 124 9.28 0.57 -8.08
N ASN A 125 8.30 -0.16 -7.54
CA ASN A 125 7.96 -1.49 -8.03
C ASN A 125 7.22 -1.42 -9.37
N ALA A 126 7.96 -1.38 -10.49
CA ALA A 126 7.43 -1.25 -11.84
C ALA A 126 6.39 -2.34 -12.19
N LEU A 127 6.63 -3.59 -11.76
CA LEU A 127 5.69 -4.70 -11.94
C LEU A 127 4.34 -4.42 -11.24
N ALA A 128 4.37 -4.04 -9.96
CA ALA A 128 3.14 -3.76 -9.21
C ALA A 128 2.38 -2.55 -9.79
N LEU A 129 3.11 -1.50 -10.18
CA LEU A 129 2.55 -0.31 -10.81
C LEU A 129 1.88 -0.62 -12.15
N ASN A 130 2.51 -1.46 -12.98
CA ASN A 130 1.90 -1.89 -14.24
C ASN A 130 0.61 -2.70 -14.01
N TRP A 131 0.58 -3.60 -13.02
CA TRP A 131 -0.65 -4.32 -12.68
C TRP A 131 -1.76 -3.41 -12.15
N LEU A 132 -1.42 -2.39 -11.33
CA LEU A 132 -2.40 -1.36 -10.95
C LEU A 132 -2.95 -0.63 -12.17
N GLY A 133 -2.08 -0.29 -13.13
CA GLY A 133 -2.50 0.33 -14.38
C GLY A 133 -3.51 -0.54 -15.15
N ILE A 134 -3.26 -1.84 -15.25
CA ILE A 134 -4.17 -2.81 -15.89
C ILE A 134 -5.54 -2.80 -15.19
N LEU A 135 -5.57 -2.93 -13.87
CA LEU A 135 -6.80 -2.99 -13.10
C LEU A 135 -7.60 -1.67 -13.15
N TYR A 136 -6.92 -0.53 -13.14
CA TYR A 136 -7.57 0.77 -13.31
C TYR A 136 -8.13 0.95 -14.73
N ARG A 137 -7.42 0.51 -15.76
CA ARG A 137 -7.92 0.54 -17.14
C ARG A 137 -9.17 -0.32 -17.31
N GLU A 138 -9.16 -1.53 -16.74
CA GLU A 138 -10.31 -2.45 -16.77
C GLU A 138 -11.56 -1.91 -16.05
N THR A 139 -11.37 -1.04 -15.06
CA THR A 139 -12.46 -0.38 -14.33
C THR A 139 -12.89 0.96 -14.93
N GLY A 140 -12.26 1.37 -16.04
CA GLY A 140 -12.54 2.64 -16.71
C GLY A 140 -11.91 3.85 -16.03
N ASP A 141 -11.11 3.68 -14.97
CA ASP A 141 -10.34 4.77 -14.37
C ASP A 141 -9.05 5.02 -15.17
N LEU A 142 -9.24 5.58 -16.36
CA LEU A 142 -8.16 5.80 -17.32
C LEU A 142 -7.10 6.79 -16.79
N GLY A 143 -7.49 7.70 -15.90
CA GLY A 143 -6.59 8.65 -15.25
C GLY A 143 -5.60 7.96 -14.33
N ARG A 144 -6.09 7.13 -13.39
CA ARG A 144 -5.20 6.35 -12.52
C ARG A 144 -4.43 5.29 -13.29
N ALA A 145 -5.01 4.71 -14.35
CA ALA A 145 -4.31 3.78 -15.22
C ALA A 145 -3.06 4.42 -15.83
N ARG A 146 -3.22 5.60 -16.44
CA ARG A 146 -2.12 6.37 -17.04
C ARG A 146 -1.02 6.66 -16.03
N VAL A 147 -1.38 7.23 -14.88
CA VAL A 147 -0.41 7.57 -13.82
C VAL A 147 0.35 6.34 -13.35
N ALA A 148 -0.33 5.19 -13.21
CA ALA A 148 0.32 3.96 -12.78
C ALA A 148 1.34 3.45 -13.81
N TYR A 149 1.00 3.45 -15.11
CA TYR A 149 1.93 3.07 -16.17
C TYR A 149 3.11 4.04 -16.31
N GLU A 150 2.86 5.35 -16.26
CA GLU A 150 3.93 6.36 -16.31
C GLU A 150 4.88 6.22 -15.10
N ARG A 151 4.35 5.92 -13.91
CA ARG A 151 5.17 5.61 -12.74
C ARG A 151 5.96 4.31 -12.91
N ALA A 152 5.40 3.29 -13.53
CA ALA A 152 6.11 2.06 -13.84
C ALA A 152 7.32 2.34 -14.74
N LEU A 153 7.14 3.16 -15.78
CA LEU A 153 8.22 3.58 -16.69
C LEU A 153 9.22 4.54 -16.04
N LYS A 154 8.81 5.33 -15.05
CA LYS A 154 9.74 6.13 -14.24
C LYS A 154 10.64 5.24 -13.38
N ALA A 155 10.09 4.14 -12.86
CA ALA A 155 10.83 3.19 -12.04
C ALA A 155 11.77 2.30 -12.88
N ASP A 156 11.29 1.84 -14.03
CA ASP A 156 12.07 1.09 -15.01
C ASP A 156 11.70 1.55 -16.44
N PRO A 157 12.53 2.42 -17.05
CA PRO A 157 12.30 2.89 -18.42
C PRO A 157 12.32 1.79 -19.48
N ASN A 158 12.88 0.61 -19.18
CA ASN A 158 12.95 -0.52 -20.10
C ASN A 158 11.85 -1.55 -19.82
N TYR A 159 10.86 -1.24 -18.98
CA TYR A 159 9.77 -2.15 -18.68
C TYR A 159 8.76 -2.24 -19.85
N ALA A 160 9.08 -3.10 -20.82
CA ALA A 160 8.38 -3.22 -22.10
C ALA A 160 6.85 -3.36 -21.95
N LEU A 161 6.39 -4.13 -20.96
CA LEU A 161 4.95 -4.33 -20.74
C LEU A 161 4.21 -3.04 -20.34
N ALA A 162 4.85 -2.09 -19.67
CA ALA A 162 4.23 -0.79 -19.39
C ALA A 162 4.15 0.07 -20.66
N HIS A 163 5.16 0.01 -21.55
CA HIS A 163 5.07 0.63 -22.87
C HIS A 163 3.89 0.05 -23.66
N TYR A 164 3.79 -1.28 -23.78
CA TYR A 164 2.67 -1.95 -24.45
C TYR A 164 1.31 -1.50 -23.90
N ASN A 165 1.16 -1.52 -22.57
CA ASN A 165 -0.11 -1.19 -21.92
C ASN A 165 -0.47 0.30 -22.01
N LEU A 166 0.51 1.19 -21.97
CA LEU A 166 0.31 2.63 -22.12
C LEU A 166 -0.02 2.98 -23.58
N GLY A 167 0.58 2.29 -24.55
CA GLY A 167 0.19 2.36 -25.96
C GLY A 167 -1.29 2.00 -26.15
N ILE A 168 -1.74 0.86 -25.61
CA ILE A 168 -3.15 0.46 -25.64
C ILE A 168 -4.05 1.51 -24.97
N LEU A 169 -3.62 2.07 -23.85
CA LEU A 169 -4.40 3.10 -23.16
C LEU A 169 -4.60 4.33 -24.04
N PHE A 170 -3.54 4.83 -24.68
CA PHE A 170 -3.63 6.00 -25.55
C PHE A 170 -4.48 5.74 -26.80
N ASP A 171 -4.22 4.63 -27.48
CA ASP A 171 -4.88 4.27 -28.73
C ASP A 171 -6.35 3.89 -28.50
N ALA A 172 -6.58 2.78 -27.80
CA ALA A 172 -7.90 2.18 -27.72
C ALA A 172 -8.87 2.94 -26.80
N HIS A 173 -8.37 3.55 -25.70
CA HIS A 173 -9.22 4.15 -24.68
C HIS A 173 -9.26 5.68 -24.73
N LEU A 174 -8.12 6.34 -24.98
CA LEU A 174 -8.05 7.81 -25.01
C LEU A 174 -8.21 8.40 -26.41
N LYS A 175 -8.25 7.57 -27.46
CA LYS A 175 -8.37 8.00 -28.87
C LYS A 175 -7.27 8.96 -29.29
N ARG A 176 -6.06 8.67 -28.82
CA ARG A 176 -4.82 9.44 -29.04
C ARG A 176 -3.74 8.54 -29.66
N PRO A 177 -3.94 8.06 -30.91
CA PRO A 177 -3.04 7.09 -31.53
C PRO A 177 -1.61 7.63 -31.75
N ALA A 178 -1.46 8.94 -31.97
CA ALA A 178 -0.14 9.58 -32.09
C ALA A 178 0.72 9.41 -30.82
N ASP A 179 0.11 9.50 -29.63
CA ASP A 179 0.83 9.27 -28.36
C ASP A 179 1.15 7.79 -28.14
N ALA A 180 0.33 6.87 -28.67
CA ALA A 180 0.56 5.44 -28.56
C ALA A 180 1.78 4.97 -29.38
N LEU A 181 2.05 5.63 -30.51
CA LEU A 181 3.09 5.24 -31.47
C LEU A 181 4.47 5.10 -30.82
N ASN A 182 4.87 6.08 -30.01
CA ASN A 182 6.16 6.04 -29.30
C ASN A 182 6.23 4.85 -28.34
N HIS A 183 5.14 4.55 -27.64
CA HIS A 183 5.11 3.43 -26.70
C HIS A 183 5.15 2.08 -27.40
N TYR A 184 4.42 1.90 -28.51
CA TYR A 184 4.50 0.66 -29.28
C TYR A 184 5.88 0.44 -29.90
N ARG A 185 6.53 1.49 -30.44
CA ARG A 185 7.90 1.41 -30.95
C ARG A 185 8.90 1.01 -29.86
N GLU A 186 8.81 1.60 -28.67
CA GLU A 186 9.67 1.23 -27.55
C GLU A 186 9.43 -0.21 -27.09
N TYR A 187 8.18 -0.68 -27.02
CA TYR A 187 7.90 -2.09 -26.73
C TYR A 187 8.58 -3.04 -27.73
N LEU A 188 8.46 -2.77 -29.04
CA LEU A 188 9.11 -3.56 -30.08
C LEU A 188 10.65 -3.53 -29.93
N ARG A 189 11.23 -2.34 -29.67
CA ARG A 189 12.68 -2.15 -29.46
C ARG A 189 13.20 -2.93 -28.24
N LEU A 190 12.38 -3.08 -27.21
CA LEU A 190 12.71 -3.74 -25.94
C LEU A 190 12.55 -5.28 -26.00
N GLY A 191 12.81 -5.89 -27.16
CA GLY A 191 12.87 -7.35 -27.30
C GLY A 191 11.60 -8.02 -27.83
N HIS A 192 10.67 -7.24 -28.39
CA HIS A 192 9.42 -7.74 -28.98
C HIS A 192 9.31 -7.41 -30.48
N ALA A 193 10.44 -7.32 -31.18
CA ALA A 193 10.49 -6.89 -32.58
C ALA A 193 9.72 -7.83 -33.55
N ASP A 194 9.39 -9.03 -33.11
CA ASP A 194 8.62 -10.04 -33.85
C ASP A 194 7.12 -10.05 -33.49
N ASP A 195 6.63 -9.16 -32.61
CA ASP A 195 5.21 -9.02 -32.29
C ASP A 195 4.44 -8.40 -33.48
N LEU A 196 4.03 -9.27 -34.41
CA LEU A 196 3.32 -8.92 -35.64
C LEU A 196 2.09 -8.06 -35.40
N LYS A 197 1.40 -8.26 -34.27
CA LYS A 197 0.19 -7.51 -33.93
C LYS A 197 0.54 -6.05 -33.61
N VAL A 198 1.56 -5.82 -32.80
CA VAL A 198 1.99 -4.45 -32.47
C VAL A 198 2.60 -3.76 -33.68
N MET A 199 3.34 -4.49 -34.54
CA MET A 199 3.83 -3.93 -35.80
C MET A 199 2.69 -3.49 -36.73
N ALA A 200 1.61 -4.28 -36.81
CA ALA A 200 0.43 -3.89 -37.59
C ALA A 200 -0.23 -2.62 -37.03
N TRP A 201 -0.38 -2.50 -35.71
CA TRP A 201 -0.90 -1.28 -35.09
C TRP A 201 -0.03 -0.06 -35.37
N VAL A 202 1.30 -0.20 -35.30
CA VAL A 202 2.25 0.87 -35.63
C VAL A 202 2.06 1.32 -37.09
N ALA A 203 2.03 0.39 -38.04
CA ALA A 203 1.86 0.70 -39.46
C ALA A 203 0.50 1.35 -39.77
N GLU A 204 -0.57 0.88 -39.14
CA GLU A 204 -1.92 1.46 -39.28
C GLU A 204 -1.96 2.90 -38.77
N ILE A 205 -1.41 3.14 -37.57
CA ILE A 205 -1.34 4.48 -36.99
C ILE A 205 -0.53 5.41 -37.90
N GLU A 206 0.67 5.00 -38.32
CA GLU A 206 1.54 5.80 -39.19
C GLU A 206 0.87 6.17 -40.52
N ALA A 207 0.17 5.22 -41.15
CA ALA A 207 -0.56 5.46 -42.40
C ALA A 207 -1.74 6.42 -42.23
N SER A 208 -2.31 6.51 -41.02
CA SER A 208 -3.45 7.38 -40.71
C SER A 208 -3.05 8.81 -40.32
N LEU A 209 -1.80 9.02 -39.91
CA LEU A 209 -1.31 10.34 -39.53
C LEU A 209 -1.02 11.16 -40.79
N PRO A 210 -1.38 12.47 -40.81
CA PRO A 210 -0.96 13.33 -41.90
C PRO A 210 0.57 13.29 -41.97
N ALA A 211 1.11 13.16 -43.18
CA ALA A 211 2.55 13.27 -43.39
C ALA A 211 3.02 14.56 -42.69
N GLU A 212 3.93 14.41 -41.73
CA GLU A 212 4.56 15.55 -41.08
C GLU A 212 5.03 16.47 -42.20
N ALA A 213 4.47 17.68 -42.27
CA ALA A 213 4.67 18.57 -43.41
C ALA A 213 6.18 18.72 -43.59
N ALA A 214 6.70 18.14 -44.67
CA ALA A 214 8.12 18.18 -44.96
C ALA A 214 8.58 19.64 -44.82
N PRO A 215 9.72 19.92 -44.17
CA PRO A 215 10.22 21.28 -44.08
C PRO A 215 10.24 21.84 -45.49
N VAL A 216 9.48 22.92 -45.70
CA VAL A 216 9.48 23.67 -46.96
C VAL A 216 10.94 24.07 -47.18
N THR A 217 11.66 23.34 -48.03
CA THR A 217 12.97 23.78 -48.47
C THR A 217 12.68 24.99 -49.34
N ASP A 218 12.82 26.15 -48.72
CA ASP A 218 12.76 27.43 -49.37
C ASP A 218 13.93 27.49 -50.36
N ASN A 219 13.69 26.98 -51.56
CA ASN A 219 14.58 27.11 -52.69
C ASN A 219 14.53 28.57 -53.12
N HIS A 220 15.25 29.43 -52.40
CA HIS A 220 15.63 30.72 -52.93
C HIS A 220 16.52 30.47 -54.15
N GLU A 221 15.89 30.60 -55.31
CA GLU A 221 16.53 30.81 -56.61
C GLU A 221 17.62 31.87 -56.46
N ALA A 222 18.87 31.42 -56.38
CA ALA A 222 20.00 32.22 -56.80
C ALA A 222 19.90 32.33 -58.33
N THR A 223 19.27 33.41 -58.80
CA THR A 223 19.41 33.84 -60.20
C THR A 223 20.83 34.42 -60.39
N PRO A 224 21.47 34.13 -61.53
CA PRO A 224 22.89 34.38 -61.77
C PRO A 224 23.28 35.85 -61.94
#